data_AF-A0A931I1L3-F1
#
_entry.id   AF-A0A931I1L3-F1
#
_cell.length_a   1.000
_cell.length_b   1.000
_cell.length_c   1.000
_cell.angle_alpha   90.00
_cell.angle_beta   90.00
_cell.angle_gamma   90.00
#
_symmetry.space_group_name_H-M   'P 1'
#
loop_
_entity.id
_entity.type
_entity.pdbx_description
1 polymer ?
#
loop_
_entity_poly.entity_id
_entity_poly.type
_entity_poly.pdbx_seq_one_letter_code
_entity_poly.pdbx_strand_id
1 'polypeptide(L)'
;MAASLVSACATTHGGDAPIKVEANDFHAISMMVWHPSTCAAGALAEVRVTEEPKHGEIIVTKLPLTQDNPSKTCFNKDILARVIIYKPNKDYRGPDSFAIKYSRQLDDRDMRKGWSSDRFEVIVE
;
A
#
# COMPACT_ATOMS: atom_id res chain seq x y z
N MET A 1 28.19 7.41 17.17
CA MET A 1 27.95 6.57 15.99
C MET A 1 26.48 6.70 15.64
N ALA A 2 26.15 7.42 14.56
CA ALA A 2 24.76 7.70 14.19
C ALA A 2 24.24 6.55 13.31
N ALA A 3 23.29 5.78 13.83
CA ALA A 3 22.57 4.77 13.07
C ALA A 3 21.55 5.46 12.16
N SER A 4 21.77 5.41 10.85
CA SER A 4 20.78 5.83 9.86
C SER A 4 19.62 4.83 9.83
N LEU A 5 18.41 5.30 10.08
CA LEU A 5 17.18 4.50 10.05
C LEU A 5 16.70 4.38 8.61
N VAL A 6 16.69 3.15 8.07
CA VAL A 6 16.07 2.85 6.78
C VAL A 6 14.57 2.63 7.01
N SER A 7 13.75 3.58 6.56
CA SER A 7 12.28 3.41 6.51
C SER A 7 11.95 2.35 5.46
N ALA A 8 11.53 1.17 5.90
CA ALA A 8 11.14 0.09 5.00
C ALA A 8 9.64 0.19 4.69
N CYS A 9 9.27 0.95 3.67
CA CYS A 9 7.98 0.77 3.01
C CYS A 9 8.06 -0.51 2.17
N ALA A 10 7.32 -1.56 2.54
CA ALA A 10 7.03 -2.64 1.61
C ALA A 10 5.89 -2.17 0.70
N THR A 11 6.22 -1.38 -0.32
CA THR A 11 5.31 -1.10 -1.43
C THR A 11 5.60 -2.12 -2.51
N THR A 12 4.60 -2.93 -2.87
CA THR A 12 4.51 -3.44 -4.25
C THR A 12 4.35 -2.21 -5.13
N HIS A 13 5.48 -1.65 -5.57
CA HIS A 13 5.47 -0.67 -6.64
C HIS A 13 4.82 -1.32 -7.87
N GLY A 14 4.20 -0.53 -8.74
CA GLY A 14 3.72 -1.02 -10.04
C GLY A 14 4.86 -1.74 -10.75
N GLY A 15 4.86 -3.07 -10.69
CA GLY A 15 5.92 -3.89 -11.25
C GLY A 15 5.78 -3.96 -12.76
N ASP A 16 6.81 -4.47 -13.44
CA ASP A 16 6.79 -4.70 -14.89
C ASP A 16 5.70 -5.70 -15.33
N ALA A 17 5.06 -6.40 -14.39
CA ALA A 17 3.99 -7.38 -14.62
C ALA A 17 2.66 -6.92 -14.01
N PRO A 18 1.52 -7.14 -14.72
CA PRO A 18 0.20 -6.84 -14.19
C PRO A 18 -0.14 -7.65 -12.93
N ILE A 19 -0.92 -7.05 -12.04
CA ILE A 19 -1.53 -7.74 -10.90
C ILE A 19 -2.64 -8.65 -11.42
N LYS A 20 -2.60 -9.94 -11.07
CA LYS A 20 -3.67 -10.89 -11.36
C LYS A 20 -4.71 -10.86 -10.25
N VAL A 21 -5.98 -10.75 -10.61
CA VAL A 21 -7.12 -10.72 -9.68
C VAL A 21 -8.21 -11.64 -10.21
N GLU A 22 -8.72 -12.54 -9.37
CA GLU A 22 -9.83 -13.40 -9.77
C GLU A 22 -11.12 -12.58 -9.91
N ALA A 23 -11.95 -12.92 -10.90
CA ALA A 23 -13.24 -12.27 -11.08
C ALA A 23 -14.10 -12.42 -9.82
N ASN A 24 -14.73 -11.30 -9.41
CA ASN A 24 -15.53 -11.18 -8.18
C ASN A 24 -14.72 -11.25 -6.86
N ASP A 25 -13.39 -11.34 -6.93
CA ASP A 25 -12.52 -11.16 -5.76
C ASP A 25 -11.95 -9.73 -5.71
N PHE A 26 -11.13 -9.41 -4.72
CA PHE A 26 -10.45 -8.12 -4.59
C PHE A 26 -8.95 -8.28 -4.44
N HIS A 27 -8.21 -7.20 -4.73
CA HIS A 27 -6.79 -7.11 -4.42
C HIS A 27 -6.54 -5.98 -3.44
N ALA A 28 -5.79 -6.26 -2.36
CA ALA A 28 -5.46 -5.28 -1.33
C ALA A 28 -3.97 -4.97 -1.33
N ILE A 29 -3.65 -3.69 -1.46
CA ILE A 29 -2.31 -3.14 -1.27
C ILE A 29 -2.29 -2.48 0.12
N SER A 30 -1.33 -2.85 0.96
CA SER A 30 -1.20 -2.30 2.31
C SER A 30 0.05 -1.46 2.46
N MET A 31 -0.07 -0.36 3.19
CA MET A 31 1.01 0.55 3.51
C MET A 31 1.08 0.69 5.03
N MET A 32 2.04 0.01 5.62
CA MET A 32 2.33 0.05 7.05
C MET A 32 3.51 0.99 7.30
N VAL A 33 3.38 1.89 8.28
CA VAL A 33 4.46 2.76 8.76
C VAL A 33 4.58 2.52 10.25
N TRP A 34 5.79 2.21 10.74
CA TRP A 34 6.02 1.93 12.14
C TRP A 34 7.43 2.35 12.57
N HIS A 35 7.59 2.59 13.86
CA HIS A 35 8.89 2.84 14.46
C HIS A 35 9.64 1.50 14.64
N PRO A 36 10.89 1.37 14.17
CA PRO A 36 11.55 0.07 14.09
C PRO A 36 11.93 -0.56 15.44
N SER A 37 12.10 0.22 16.51
CA SER A 37 12.45 -0.33 17.83
C SER A 37 11.27 -0.48 18.80
N THR A 38 10.21 0.30 18.61
CA THR A 38 9.04 0.30 19.53
C THR A 38 7.81 -0.30 18.89
N CYS A 39 7.82 -0.51 17.57
CA CYS A 39 6.68 -0.97 16.78
C CYS A 39 5.44 -0.08 16.91
N ALA A 40 5.60 1.14 17.42
CA ALA A 40 4.54 2.12 17.45
C ALA A 40 4.13 2.47 16.01
N ALA A 41 2.82 2.50 15.76
CA ALA A 41 2.29 2.92 14.47
C ALA A 41 2.71 4.36 14.17
N GLY A 42 3.23 4.58 12.98
CA GLY A 42 3.55 5.92 12.47
C GLY A 42 2.31 6.64 11.94
N ALA A 43 2.52 7.82 11.36
CA ALA A 43 1.47 8.52 10.67
C ALA A 43 1.00 7.71 9.45
N LEU A 44 -0.31 7.55 9.29
CA LEU A 44 -0.87 6.86 8.13
C LEU A 44 -0.53 7.61 6.84
N ALA A 45 -0.19 6.87 5.80
CA ALA A 45 -0.06 7.42 4.46
C ALA A 45 -1.39 8.07 4.04
N GLU A 46 -1.30 9.30 3.52
CA GLU A 46 -2.33 9.88 2.69
C GLU A 46 -2.29 9.22 1.33
N VAL A 47 -3.46 8.92 0.77
CA VAL A 47 -3.61 8.32 -0.56
C VAL A 47 -4.62 9.15 -1.33
N ARG A 48 -4.32 9.41 -2.60
CA ARG A 48 -5.20 10.06 -3.56
C ARG A 48 -5.25 9.18 -4.80
N VAL A 49 -6.45 8.77 -5.22
CA VAL A 49 -6.63 8.14 -6.52
C VAL A 49 -6.50 9.24 -7.57
N THR A 50 -5.57 9.08 -8.50
CA THR A 50 -5.30 10.05 -9.57
C THR A 50 -5.87 9.61 -10.92
N GLU A 51 -6.13 8.31 -11.07
CA GLU A 51 -6.82 7.73 -12.21
C GLU A 51 -7.64 6.55 -11.70
N GLU A 52 -8.96 6.63 -11.87
CA GLU A 52 -9.90 5.57 -11.48
C GLU A 52 -9.86 4.42 -12.50
N PRO A 53 -10.05 3.17 -12.05
CA PRO A 53 -10.25 2.03 -12.93
C PRO A 53 -11.50 2.19 -13.79
N LYS A 54 -11.48 1.61 -14.99
CA LYS A 54 -12.66 1.61 -15.89
C LYS A 54 -13.63 0.49 -15.55
N HIS A 55 -13.13 -0.59 -14.98
CA HIS A 55 -13.87 -1.83 -14.76
C HIS A 55 -13.81 -2.31 -13.31
N GLY A 56 -13.72 -1.37 -12.37
CA GLY A 56 -13.76 -1.63 -10.94
C GLY A 56 -13.91 -0.35 -10.13
N GLU A 57 -13.61 -0.46 -8.85
CA GLU A 57 -13.58 0.65 -7.88
C GLU A 57 -12.33 0.54 -6.99
N ILE A 58 -11.84 1.70 -6.54
CA ILE A 58 -10.78 1.78 -5.53
C ILE A 58 -11.38 2.20 -4.18
N ILE A 59 -11.16 1.37 -3.16
CA ILE A 59 -11.58 1.66 -1.79
C ILE A 59 -10.33 1.90 -0.94
N VAL A 60 -10.21 3.12 -0.40
CA VAL A 60 -9.11 3.48 0.50
C VAL A 60 -9.61 3.44 1.95
N THR A 61 -9.06 2.54 2.76
CA THR A 61 -9.45 2.34 4.16
C THR A 61 -8.24 2.27 5.09
N LYS A 62 -8.48 2.09 6.40
CA LYS A 62 -7.44 1.80 7.39
C LYS A 62 -7.83 0.56 8.17
N LEU A 63 -6.89 -0.36 8.36
CA LEU A 63 -7.11 -1.61 9.09
C LEU A 63 -5.86 -1.93 9.91
N PRO A 64 -5.99 -2.50 11.11
CA PRO A 64 -4.86 -3.13 11.78
C PRO A 64 -4.45 -4.37 10.97
N LEU A 65 -3.20 -4.45 10.57
CA LEU A 65 -2.63 -5.61 9.90
C LEU A 65 -1.46 -6.16 10.71
N THR A 66 -1.40 -7.47 10.86
CA THR A 66 -0.27 -8.13 11.50
C THR A 66 0.94 -8.10 10.57
N GLN A 67 2.06 -7.58 11.06
CA GLN A 67 3.32 -7.62 10.32
C GLN A 67 3.79 -9.07 10.20
N ASP A 68 3.74 -9.60 8.98
CA ASP A 68 3.96 -11.01 8.66
C ASP A 68 5.39 -11.32 8.24
N ASN A 69 6.24 -10.30 8.08
CA ASN A 69 7.64 -10.49 7.71
C ASN A 69 8.52 -10.83 8.94
N PRO A 70 9.00 -12.08 9.06
CA PRO A 70 9.79 -12.52 10.22
C PRO A 70 11.17 -11.85 10.31
N SER A 71 11.66 -11.24 9.21
CA SER A 71 12.91 -10.48 9.20
C SER A 71 12.77 -9.06 9.75
N LYS A 72 11.56 -8.61 10.08
CA LYS A 72 11.31 -7.29 10.65
C LYS A 72 11.20 -7.38 12.17
N THR A 73 11.74 -6.37 12.87
CA THR A 73 11.70 -6.26 14.34
C THR A 73 10.28 -6.30 14.92
N CYS A 74 9.28 -5.94 14.11
CA CYS A 74 7.87 -5.86 14.51
C CYS A 74 7.03 -7.05 14.05
N PHE A 75 7.65 -8.19 13.73
CA PHE A 75 6.96 -9.42 13.38
C PHE A 75 5.88 -9.80 14.41
N ASN A 76 4.72 -10.26 13.93
CA ASN A 76 3.53 -10.61 14.72
C ASN A 76 2.95 -9.46 15.56
N LYS A 77 3.24 -8.21 15.22
CA LYS A 77 2.58 -7.05 15.82
C LYS A 77 1.56 -6.46 14.86
N ASP A 78 0.42 -6.07 15.40
CA ASP A 78 -0.60 -5.35 14.66
C ASP A 78 -0.18 -3.90 14.48
N ILE A 79 -0.05 -3.48 13.22
CA ILE A 79 0.29 -2.14 12.81
C ILE A 79 -0.90 -1.56 12.05
N LEU A 80 -1.32 -0.36 12.42
CA LEU A 80 -2.38 0.32 11.68
C LEU A 80 -1.86 0.68 10.27
N ALA A 81 -2.48 0.09 9.25
CA ALA A 81 -2.11 0.26 7.86
C ALA A 81 -3.11 1.15 7.13
N ARG A 82 -2.62 1.86 6.11
CA ARG A 82 -3.46 2.38 5.03
C ARG A 82 -3.63 1.26 4.00
N VAL A 83 -4.86 0.93 3.64
CA VAL A 83 -5.16 -0.16 2.72
C VAL A 83 -5.90 0.39 1.51
N ILE A 84 -5.46 0.00 0.32
CA ILE A 84 -6.03 0.36 -0.97
C ILE A 84 -6.55 -0.93 -1.57
N ILE A 85 -7.85 -1.00 -1.81
CA ILE A 85 -8.53 -2.21 -2.30
C ILE A 85 -9.00 -1.91 -3.71
N TYR A 86 -8.51 -2.67 -4.68
CA TYR A 86 -9.10 -2.76 -6.00
C TYR A 86 -10.16 -3.85 -6.01
N LYS A 87 -11.37 -3.51 -6.45
CA LYS A 87 -12.47 -4.46 -6.62
C LYS A 87 -13.02 -4.33 -8.03
N PRO A 88 -12.91 -5.37 -8.88
CA PRO A 88 -13.48 -5.35 -10.21
C PRO A 88 -15.00 -5.29 -10.15
N ASN A 89 -15.59 -4.77 -11.22
CA ASN A 89 -17.03 -4.87 -11.46
C ASN A 89 -17.42 -6.34 -11.51
N LYS A 90 -18.64 -6.61 -11.06
CA LYS A 90 -19.19 -7.97 -11.01
C LYS A 90 -19.04 -8.65 -12.38
N ASP A 91 -18.49 -9.87 -12.37
CA ASP A 91 -18.27 -10.75 -13.52
C ASP A 91 -17.37 -10.18 -14.64
N TYR A 92 -16.72 -9.04 -14.42
CA TYR A 92 -15.75 -8.49 -15.36
C TYR A 92 -14.51 -9.40 -15.46
N ARG A 93 -13.99 -9.53 -16.69
CA ARG A 93 -12.76 -10.26 -17.02
C ARG A 93 -12.02 -9.46 -18.07
N GLY A 94 -10.71 -9.31 -17.92
CA GLY A 94 -9.87 -8.53 -18.82
C GLY A 94 -8.98 -7.50 -18.11
N PRO A 95 -8.29 -6.65 -18.89
CA PRO A 95 -7.35 -5.68 -18.37
C PRO A 95 -8.04 -4.45 -17.78
N ASP A 96 -7.57 -4.01 -16.62
CA ASP A 96 -7.93 -2.73 -16.01
C ASP A 96 -6.67 -2.03 -15.49
N SER A 97 -6.78 -0.77 -15.10
CA SER A 97 -5.65 -0.02 -14.57
C SER A 97 -6.11 1.12 -13.69
N PHE A 98 -5.32 1.46 -12.67
CA PHE A 98 -5.56 2.63 -11.84
C PHE A 98 -4.25 3.27 -11.42
N ALA A 99 -4.28 4.54 -11.02
CA ALA A 99 -3.10 5.23 -10.52
C ALA A 99 -3.40 5.95 -9.21
N ILE A 100 -2.42 5.95 -8.33
CA ILE A 100 -2.50 6.61 -7.03
C ILE A 100 -1.30 7.53 -6.81
N LYS A 101 -1.51 8.52 -5.95
CA LYS A 101 -0.46 9.27 -5.25
C LYS A 101 -0.54 8.97 -3.77
N TYR A 102 0.60 8.75 -3.15
CA TYR A 102 0.66 8.54 -1.71
C TYR A 102 1.79 9.30 -1.05
N SER A 103 1.58 9.69 0.20
CA SER A 103 2.60 10.32 1.02
C SER A 103 3.54 9.29 1.61
N ARG A 104 4.84 9.55 1.56
CA ARG A 104 5.87 8.85 2.34
C ARG A 104 6.45 9.80 3.37
N GLN A 105 6.68 9.29 4.56
CA GLN A 105 7.45 10.01 5.57
C GLN A 105 8.93 9.89 5.21
N LEU A 106 9.59 11.04 5.00
CA LEU A 106 10.99 11.09 4.58
C LEU A 106 11.96 10.91 5.76
N ASP A 107 11.55 11.34 6.95
CA ASP A 107 12.33 11.32 8.18
C ASP A 107 11.38 11.21 9.40
N ASP A 108 11.80 10.57 10.48
CA ASP A 108 11.05 10.44 11.72
C ASP A 108 11.03 11.75 12.55
N ARG A 109 12.01 12.63 12.33
CA ARG A 109 12.15 13.94 13.00
C ARG A 109 11.59 15.11 12.21
N ASP A 110 11.32 14.90 10.91
CA ASP A 110 10.82 15.94 10.02
C ASP A 110 9.42 15.57 9.50
N MET A 111 8.43 16.42 9.78
CA MET A 111 7.05 16.22 9.31
C MET A 111 6.90 16.44 7.79
N ARG A 112 7.99 16.70 7.06
CA ARG A 112 8.00 16.79 5.60
C ARG A 112 7.58 15.46 4.97
N LYS A 113 6.45 15.52 4.27
CA LYS A 113 5.93 14.41 3.45
C LYS A 113 6.52 14.49 2.06
N GLY A 114 7.18 13.42 1.64
CA GLY A 114 7.44 13.16 0.22
C GLY A 114 6.18 12.61 -0.42
N TRP A 115 5.98 12.89 -1.70
CA TRP A 115 4.91 12.27 -2.48
C TRP A 115 5.48 11.30 -3.48
N SER A 116 4.76 10.23 -3.74
CA SER A 116 5.12 9.23 -4.73
C SER A 116 3.87 8.83 -5.49
N SER A 117 4.05 8.39 -6.73
CA SER A 117 2.95 8.01 -7.61
C SER A 117 3.25 6.64 -8.15
N ASP A 118 2.26 5.75 -8.10
CA ASP A 118 2.34 4.43 -8.70
C ASP A 118 1.14 4.24 -9.61
N ARG A 119 1.37 3.57 -10.74
CA ARG A 119 0.34 3.09 -11.67
C ARG A 119 0.31 1.57 -11.60
N PHE A 120 -0.88 1.02 -11.52
CA PHE A 120 -1.12 -0.41 -11.43
C PHE A 120 -1.85 -0.87 -12.68
N GLU A 121 -1.25 -1.83 -13.36
CA GLU A 121 -1.91 -2.62 -14.40
C GLU A 121 -2.48 -3.88 -13.75
N VAL A 122 -3.72 -4.21 -14.08
CA VAL A 122 -4.47 -5.33 -13.49
C VAL A 122 -5.02 -6.21 -14.61
N ILE A 123 -4.95 -7.52 -14.44
CA ILE A 123 -5.64 -8.50 -15.29
C ILE A 123 -6.63 -9.26 -14.41
N VAL A 124 -7.92 -9.15 -14.75
CA VAL A 124 -8.99 -9.88 -14.07
C VAL A 124 -9.27 -11.18 -14.81
N GLU A 125 -9.09 -12.32 -14.14
CA GLU A 125 -9.17 -13.67 -14.72
C GLU A 125 -10.14 -14.64 -14.02
#